data_AF-A0A955DTG0-F1
#
_entry.id   AF-A0A955DTG0-F1
#
_cell.length_a   1.000
_cell.length_b   1.000
_cell.length_c   1.000
_cell.angle_alpha   90.00
_cell.angle_beta   90.00
_cell.angle_gamma   90.00
#
_symmetry.space_group_name_H-M   'P 1'
#
loop_
_entity.id
_entity.type
_entity.pdbx_description
1 polymer ?
#
loop_
_entity_poly.entity_id
_entity_poly.type
_entity_poly.pdbx_seq_one_letter_code
_entity_poly.pdbx_strand_id
1 'polypeptide(L)'
;AIIGKWHLGSDPQGFDHWRILPGQGDYYNPVFITPEGRVQVEGHCTDLVTDMAIEWLEESHDPDRPFMLMMQHKAPHRNWMPAPRHLAHYANAVIPEPPTLFDTWDDNASTVRTAEMSIRDHMNLDYDLFVRAPARPEFDTYPARDTSGQRNLLAMTEEQRATWNAFFDEDNARFEAMHLEGDALVRWKYQRYMKNYLGAIRGVDDSVGTMLAYLDRAGLADDTVVIYSSDQGFFLGDHGWFDKRWMYEESLRMPLIVRWPGVTTPGTRTRLMVQNLDYAQTLLEIAGLAKGDGMQGRSLVPLLKGEHPDDWRDAIYYHYHAHPAIHNVPRHCGVRTERYKLIQFYQTDEWEFYDLEHDPDEIINAYDDP
;
A
#
# COMPACT_ATOMS: atom_id res chain seq x y z
N ALA A 1 3.52 -19.17 9.54
CA ALA A 1 3.62 -18.02 10.46
C ALA A 1 3.02 -16.76 9.84
N ILE A 2 2.61 -15.79 10.67
CA ILE A 2 2.20 -14.44 10.24
C ILE A 2 2.88 -13.37 11.10
N ILE A 3 3.61 -12.46 10.46
CA ILE A 3 4.47 -11.48 11.13
C ILE A 3 4.22 -10.10 10.51
N GLY A 4 3.88 -9.13 11.35
CA GLY A 4 3.62 -7.74 10.95
C GLY A 4 2.15 -7.33 10.96
N LYS A 5 1.67 -6.62 9.94
CA LYS A 5 0.35 -5.97 9.93
C LYS A 5 -0.80 -6.97 9.76
N TRP A 6 -1.56 -7.21 10.84
CA TRP A 6 -2.75 -8.07 10.82
C TRP A 6 -4.03 -7.32 10.46
N HIS A 7 -4.40 -6.31 11.23
CA HIS A 7 -5.54 -5.41 10.97
C HIS A 7 -6.94 -6.05 10.85
N LEU A 8 -7.17 -7.27 11.36
CA LEU A 8 -8.49 -7.94 11.32
C LEU A 8 -9.25 -7.96 12.65
N GLY A 9 -8.70 -7.31 13.70
CA GLY A 9 -9.40 -7.05 14.97
C GLY A 9 -9.47 -8.23 15.95
N SER A 10 -9.37 -9.47 15.50
CA SER A 10 -9.24 -10.66 16.34
C SER A 10 -7.78 -11.10 16.50
N ASP A 11 -7.52 -12.03 17.40
CA ASP A 11 -6.25 -12.77 17.38
C ASP A 11 -6.18 -13.68 16.13
N PRO A 12 -4.99 -13.92 15.55
CA PRO A 12 -4.82 -14.83 14.43
C PRO A 12 -5.20 -16.27 14.79
N GLN A 13 -5.88 -16.95 13.87
CA GLN A 13 -6.20 -18.38 13.96
C GLN A 13 -5.62 -19.11 12.75
N GLY A 14 -5.26 -20.39 12.93
CA GLY A 14 -4.67 -21.21 11.86
C GLY A 14 -3.18 -20.95 11.59
N PHE A 15 -2.49 -20.25 12.50
CA PHE A 15 -1.05 -20.02 12.44
C PHE A 15 -0.35 -20.64 13.63
N ASP A 16 0.65 -21.49 13.40
CA ASP A 16 1.49 -22.07 14.46
C ASP A 16 2.32 -21.00 15.20
N HIS A 17 2.63 -19.90 14.51
CA HIS A 17 3.35 -18.76 15.06
C HIS A 17 2.78 -17.45 14.51
N TRP A 18 2.57 -16.47 15.38
CA TRP A 18 2.15 -15.13 14.99
C TRP A 18 2.73 -14.03 15.89
N ARG A 19 3.10 -12.92 15.27
CA ARG A 19 3.56 -11.71 15.93
C ARG A 19 3.10 -10.49 15.15
N ILE A 20 2.07 -9.82 15.65
CA ILE A 20 1.29 -8.87 14.84
C ILE A 20 1.32 -7.44 15.38
N LEU A 21 1.15 -6.46 14.51
CA LEU A 21 1.07 -5.05 14.88
C LEU A 21 -0.35 -4.70 15.37
N PRO A 22 -0.51 -3.88 16.43
CA PRO A 22 -1.79 -3.34 16.82
C PRO A 22 -2.30 -2.34 15.77
N GLY A 23 -3.52 -2.54 15.28
CA GLY A 23 -4.10 -1.67 14.25
C GLY A 23 -3.24 -1.68 12.98
N GLN A 24 -2.70 -0.51 12.62
CA GLN A 24 -1.81 -0.35 11.45
C GLN A 24 -0.32 -0.28 11.83
N GLY A 25 0.00 -0.50 13.11
CA GLY A 25 1.35 -0.42 13.65
C GLY A 25 1.97 0.97 13.64
N ASP A 26 3.22 1.02 14.09
CA ASP A 26 4.08 2.20 14.09
C ASP A 26 5.37 1.89 13.30
N TYR A 27 5.98 2.90 12.69
CA TYR A 27 7.25 2.81 11.99
C TYR A 27 8.44 2.68 12.95
N TYR A 28 8.43 3.43 14.06
CA TYR A 28 9.56 3.46 15.00
C TYR A 28 9.18 2.85 16.34
N ASN A 29 10.06 1.98 16.81
CA ASN A 29 9.98 1.25 18.08
C ASN A 29 8.59 0.64 18.32
N PRO A 30 8.04 -0.14 17.34
CA PRO A 30 6.67 -0.60 17.37
C PRO A 30 6.38 -1.57 18.52
N VAL A 31 5.12 -1.57 18.96
CA VAL A 31 4.56 -2.63 19.79
C VAL A 31 4.09 -3.77 18.90
N PHE A 32 4.41 -5.00 19.28
CA PHE A 32 3.85 -6.22 18.71
C PHE A 32 2.94 -6.90 19.74
N ILE A 33 1.91 -7.58 19.26
CA ILE A 33 1.05 -8.49 20.03
C ILE A 33 1.52 -9.91 19.71
N THR A 34 1.75 -10.69 20.75
CA THR A 34 2.10 -12.13 20.72
C THR A 34 1.14 -12.90 21.64
N PRO A 35 1.14 -14.24 21.62
CA PRO A 35 0.38 -15.04 22.58
C PRO A 35 0.70 -14.73 24.05
N GLU A 36 1.92 -14.27 24.34
CA GLU A 36 2.41 -13.93 25.69
C GLU A 36 2.07 -12.49 26.10
N GLY A 37 1.62 -11.66 25.16
CA GLY A 37 1.20 -10.28 25.43
C GLY A 37 1.81 -9.26 24.48
N ARG A 38 1.87 -8.00 24.93
CA ARG A 38 2.40 -6.89 24.13
C ARG A 38 3.87 -6.66 24.43
N VAL A 39 4.69 -6.57 23.40
CA VAL A 39 6.13 -6.33 23.51
C VAL A 39 6.52 -5.17 22.59
N GLN A 40 7.13 -4.13 23.15
CA GLN A 40 7.73 -3.06 22.37
C GLN A 40 9.15 -3.46 21.97
N VAL A 41 9.51 -3.23 20.71
CA VAL A 41 10.82 -3.58 20.16
C VAL A 41 11.45 -2.35 19.56
N GLU A 42 12.67 -2.03 19.98
CA GLU A 42 13.43 -0.91 19.41
C GLU A 42 13.88 -1.24 17.98
N GLY A 43 13.72 -0.29 17.06
CA GLY A 43 14.09 -0.42 15.66
C GLY A 43 13.05 0.18 14.72
N HIS A 44 13.32 0.04 13.42
CA HIS A 44 12.38 0.42 12.38
C HIS A 44 11.52 -0.79 11.98
N CYS A 45 10.20 -0.62 11.96
CA CYS A 45 9.24 -1.71 11.78
C CYS A 45 9.45 -2.55 10.52
N THR A 46 9.91 -1.94 9.42
CA THR A 46 10.16 -2.69 8.18
C THR A 46 11.31 -3.68 8.35
N ASP A 47 12.36 -3.27 9.07
CA ASP A 47 13.53 -4.10 9.35
C ASP A 47 13.14 -5.19 10.36
N LEU A 48 12.50 -4.80 11.46
CA LEU A 48 12.05 -5.72 12.50
C LEU A 48 11.13 -6.83 11.99
N VAL A 49 10.18 -6.52 11.10
CA VAL A 49 9.30 -7.53 10.50
C VAL A 49 10.10 -8.52 9.64
N THR A 50 11.14 -8.05 8.95
CA THR A 50 12.03 -8.90 8.14
C THR A 50 12.89 -9.78 9.01
N ASP A 51 13.51 -9.20 10.03
CA ASP A 51 14.40 -9.90 10.95
C ASP A 51 13.64 -10.99 11.72
N MET A 52 12.46 -10.68 12.26
CA MET A 52 11.60 -11.66 12.94
C MET A 52 11.12 -12.78 12.01
N ALA A 53 10.92 -12.47 10.73
CA ALA A 53 10.54 -13.46 9.72
C ALA A 53 11.68 -14.44 9.41
N ILE A 54 12.91 -13.93 9.33
CA ILE A 54 14.12 -14.75 9.16
C ILE A 54 14.42 -15.55 10.43
N GLU A 55 14.36 -14.92 11.60
CA GLU A 55 14.52 -15.58 12.92
C GLU A 55 13.54 -16.75 13.06
N TRP A 56 12.28 -16.58 12.64
CA TRP A 56 11.33 -17.68 12.65
C TRP A 56 11.73 -18.84 11.73
N LEU A 57 12.23 -18.55 10.52
CA LEU A 57 12.72 -19.58 9.58
C LEU A 57 13.97 -20.28 10.11
N GLU A 58 14.86 -19.58 10.81
CA GLU A 58 16.11 -20.15 11.34
C GLU A 58 15.92 -20.96 12.61
N GLU A 59 15.08 -20.49 13.54
CA GLU A 59 15.06 -20.98 14.91
C GLU A 59 13.80 -21.75 15.30
N SER A 60 12.67 -21.46 14.65
CA SER A 60 11.34 -21.92 15.08
C SER A 60 10.62 -22.79 14.08
N HIS A 61 11.01 -22.74 12.81
CA HIS A 61 10.45 -23.58 11.76
C HIS A 61 11.03 -25.00 11.85
N ASP A 62 10.15 -26.00 11.76
CA ASP A 62 10.53 -27.41 11.67
C ASP A 62 11.02 -27.72 10.25
N PRO A 63 12.32 -27.99 10.03
CA PRO A 63 12.89 -28.15 8.70
C PRO A 63 12.34 -29.37 7.96
N ASP A 64 11.71 -30.33 8.66
CA ASP A 64 11.10 -31.51 8.05
C ASP A 64 9.65 -31.27 7.57
N ARG A 65 9.12 -30.05 7.75
CA ARG A 65 7.76 -29.66 7.34
C ARG A 65 7.78 -28.49 6.36
N PRO A 66 6.90 -28.46 5.34
CA PRO A 66 6.76 -27.28 4.49
C PRO A 66 6.24 -26.09 5.31
N PHE A 67 6.58 -24.87 4.90
CA PHE A 67 6.12 -23.65 5.55
C PHE A 67 5.24 -22.78 4.65
N MET A 68 4.40 -21.97 5.30
CA MET A 68 3.81 -20.77 4.73
C MET A 68 4.10 -19.60 5.67
N LEU A 69 4.76 -18.57 5.14
CA LEU A 69 5.13 -17.37 5.88
C LEU A 69 4.43 -16.14 5.27
N MET A 70 3.65 -15.45 6.09
CA MET A 70 3.04 -14.17 5.75
C MET A 70 3.84 -13.05 6.41
N MET A 71 4.76 -12.43 5.66
CA MET A 71 5.54 -11.27 6.07
C MET A 71 4.83 -9.99 5.60
N GLN A 72 4.17 -9.28 6.52
CA GLN A 72 3.24 -8.19 6.18
C GLN A 72 3.73 -6.85 6.73
N HIS A 73 4.26 -5.98 5.87
CA HIS A 73 4.81 -4.70 6.32
C HIS A 73 3.74 -3.66 6.65
N LYS A 74 4.09 -2.72 7.54
CA LYS A 74 3.37 -1.43 7.69
C LYS A 74 3.63 -0.51 6.49
N ALA A 75 4.87 -0.44 6.03
CA ALA A 75 5.27 0.43 4.93
C ALA A 75 4.56 0.03 3.62
N PRO A 76 4.20 0.98 2.75
CA PRO A 76 4.39 2.43 2.86
C PRO A 76 3.14 3.16 3.39
N HIS A 77 2.43 2.64 4.41
CA HIS A 77 1.23 3.31 4.90
C HIS A 77 1.52 4.73 5.42
N ARG A 78 0.53 5.64 5.30
CA ARG A 78 0.55 6.99 5.90
C ARG A 78 0.97 6.89 7.37
N ASN A 79 1.87 7.75 7.87
CA ASN A 79 2.41 8.99 7.29
C ASN A 79 3.85 8.87 6.74
N TRP A 80 4.19 7.73 6.13
CA TRP A 80 5.39 7.59 5.28
C TRP A 80 6.71 7.96 5.95
N MET A 81 7.04 7.33 7.08
CA MET A 81 8.28 7.63 7.80
C MET A 81 9.39 6.67 7.35
N PRO A 82 10.37 7.11 6.53
CA PRO A 82 11.43 6.23 6.04
C PRO A 82 12.38 5.80 7.16
N ALA A 83 13.04 4.66 7.01
CA ALA A 83 14.17 4.33 7.87
C ALA A 83 15.26 5.42 7.77
N PRO A 84 16.04 5.70 8.84
CA PRO A 84 17.02 6.79 8.83
C PRO A 84 18.00 6.76 7.66
N ARG A 85 18.43 5.57 7.24
CA ARG A 85 19.31 5.34 6.09
C ARG A 85 18.73 5.74 4.73
N HIS A 86 17.43 5.99 4.63
CA HIS A 86 16.73 6.34 3.39
C HIS A 86 16.21 7.78 3.34
N LEU A 87 16.30 8.53 4.45
CA LEU A 87 15.82 9.92 4.52
C LEU A 87 16.40 10.78 3.38
N ALA A 88 17.73 10.73 3.19
CA ALA A 88 18.41 11.55 2.20
C ALA A 88 18.39 11.00 0.77
N HIS A 89 17.86 9.79 0.53
CA HIS A 89 18.02 9.08 -0.75
C HIS A 89 17.43 9.86 -1.93
N TYR A 90 16.29 10.53 -1.71
CA TYR A 90 15.60 11.34 -2.72
C TYR A 90 15.65 12.85 -2.45
N ALA A 91 16.47 13.31 -1.50
CA ALA A 91 16.48 14.72 -1.08
C ALA A 91 16.71 15.69 -2.25
N ASN A 92 17.65 15.35 -3.14
CA ASN A 92 18.01 16.15 -4.31
C ASN A 92 17.27 15.77 -5.60
N ALA A 93 16.39 14.76 -5.55
CA ALA A 93 15.60 14.36 -6.71
C ALA A 93 14.43 15.33 -6.92
N VAL A 94 14.03 15.50 -8.18
CA VAL A 94 12.74 16.09 -8.55
C VAL A 94 11.88 14.95 -9.03
N ILE A 95 10.79 14.65 -8.31
CA ILE A 95 9.87 13.58 -8.68
C ILE A 95 8.93 14.11 -9.78
N PRO A 96 8.74 13.40 -10.91
CA PRO A 96 7.85 13.86 -11.98
C PRO A 96 6.40 13.94 -11.49
N GLU A 97 5.77 15.11 -11.66
CA GLU A 97 4.35 15.29 -11.34
C GLU A 97 3.47 14.48 -12.31
N PRO A 98 2.43 13.78 -11.83
CA PRO A 98 1.47 13.13 -12.73
C PRO A 98 0.70 14.20 -13.53
N PRO A 99 0.30 13.91 -14.77
CA PRO A 99 -0.49 14.85 -15.59
C PRO A 99 -1.78 15.32 -14.90
N THR A 100 -2.35 14.47 -14.04
CA THR A 100 -3.59 14.67 -13.29
C THR A 100 -3.39 15.30 -11.92
N LEU A 101 -2.19 15.80 -11.57
CA LEU A 101 -1.94 16.42 -10.25
C LEU A 101 -2.89 17.61 -9.94
N PHE A 102 -3.32 18.31 -10.98
CA PHE A 102 -4.23 19.46 -10.90
C PHE A 102 -5.59 19.17 -11.53
N ASP A 103 -6.02 17.91 -11.47
CA ASP A 103 -7.36 17.53 -11.91
C ASP A 103 -8.43 18.37 -11.18
N THR A 104 -9.48 18.70 -11.93
CA THR A 104 -10.63 19.49 -11.47
C THR A 104 -11.87 18.62 -11.28
N TRP A 105 -11.81 17.36 -11.74
CA TRP A 105 -12.87 16.38 -11.74
C TRP A 105 -14.13 16.87 -12.46
N ASP A 106 -13.93 17.65 -13.54
CA ASP A 106 -15.03 18.40 -14.16
C ASP A 106 -16.11 17.50 -14.76
N ASP A 107 -15.68 16.38 -15.34
CA ASP A 107 -16.54 15.41 -16.03
C ASP A 107 -16.91 14.19 -15.15
N ASN A 108 -16.29 14.02 -13.98
CA ASN A 108 -16.59 12.91 -13.06
C ASN A 108 -17.94 13.09 -12.33
N ALA A 109 -18.43 12.02 -11.71
CA ALA A 109 -19.60 12.06 -10.84
C ALA A 109 -19.42 13.11 -9.73
N SER A 110 -20.50 13.79 -9.34
CA SER A 110 -20.43 14.94 -8.43
C SER A 110 -19.85 14.59 -7.06
N THR A 111 -20.01 13.34 -6.61
CA THR A 111 -19.47 12.84 -5.34
C THR A 111 -17.94 12.77 -5.30
N VAL A 112 -17.26 12.67 -6.45
CA VAL A 112 -15.79 12.60 -6.55
C VAL A 112 -15.13 13.82 -5.93
N ARG A 113 -15.72 15.00 -6.17
CA ARG A 113 -15.24 16.30 -5.66
C ARG A 113 -15.37 16.46 -4.15
N THR A 114 -16.12 15.56 -3.50
CA THR A 114 -16.36 15.63 -2.05
C THR A 114 -15.40 14.77 -1.23
N ALA A 115 -14.49 14.04 -1.88
CA ALA A 115 -13.52 13.20 -1.18
C ALA A 115 -12.47 14.01 -0.43
N GLU A 116 -12.18 13.57 0.78
CA GLU A 116 -11.30 14.25 1.73
C GLU A 116 -9.88 13.67 1.70
N MET A 117 -9.24 13.64 0.52
CA MET A 117 -7.94 12.96 0.29
C MET A 117 -7.00 13.65 -0.71
N SER A 118 -7.23 14.92 -1.04
CA SER A 118 -6.36 15.70 -1.91
C SER A 118 -5.07 16.18 -1.24
N ILE A 119 -3.98 16.23 -2.01
CA ILE A 119 -2.73 16.89 -1.61
C ILE A 119 -2.97 18.38 -1.27
N ARG A 120 -3.84 19.06 -2.02
CA ARG A 120 -4.15 20.49 -1.80
C ARG A 120 -4.70 20.73 -0.39
N ASP A 121 -5.86 20.13 -0.10
CA ASP A 121 -6.67 20.50 1.06
C ASP A 121 -6.57 19.53 2.25
N HIS A 122 -6.15 18.28 2.04
CA HIS A 122 -6.27 17.21 3.04
C HIS A 122 -4.91 16.65 3.52
N MET A 123 -3.82 17.03 2.85
CA MET A 123 -2.45 16.72 3.28
C MET A 123 -1.95 17.80 4.23
N ASN A 124 -1.66 17.39 5.45
CA ASN A 124 -1.32 18.24 6.59
C ASN A 124 0.20 18.46 6.68
N LEU A 125 0.61 19.71 6.88
CA LEU A 125 2.02 20.10 6.88
C LEU A 125 2.81 19.48 8.05
N ASP A 126 2.27 19.48 9.27
CA ASP A 126 2.96 18.86 10.42
C ASP A 126 2.85 17.33 10.38
N TYR A 127 1.64 16.80 10.26
CA TYR A 127 1.36 15.37 10.39
C TYR A 127 1.93 14.53 9.24
N ASP A 128 1.75 14.96 7.99
CA ASP A 128 2.17 14.19 6.82
C ASP A 128 3.59 14.55 6.37
N LEU A 129 3.92 15.84 6.44
CA LEU A 129 5.10 16.39 5.79
C LEU A 129 6.19 16.81 6.80
N PHE A 130 5.90 16.69 8.09
CA PHE A 130 6.82 16.92 9.21
C PHE A 130 7.40 18.32 9.25
N VAL A 131 6.64 19.32 8.81
CA VAL A 131 6.99 20.75 8.92
C VAL A 131 6.68 21.24 10.33
N ARG A 132 7.71 21.40 11.17
CA ARG A 132 7.57 21.81 12.58
C ARG A 132 8.24 23.16 12.84
N ALA A 133 7.52 24.07 13.51
CA ALA A 133 7.84 25.46 13.89
C ALA A 133 7.54 26.56 12.86
N PRO A 134 7.13 27.77 13.31
CA PRO A 134 5.70 28.02 13.51
C PRO A 134 4.95 27.61 12.23
N ALA A 135 4.49 26.34 12.21
CA ALA A 135 3.72 25.78 11.10
C ALA A 135 2.59 26.75 10.75
N ARG A 136 2.26 26.87 9.47
CA ARG A 136 1.19 27.73 8.96
C ARG A 136 -0.18 27.06 9.20
N PRO A 137 -0.83 27.25 10.38
CA PRO A 137 -2.04 26.50 10.75
C PRO A 137 -3.21 26.78 9.81
N GLU A 138 -3.17 27.90 9.08
CA GLU A 138 -4.16 28.26 8.06
C GLU A 138 -4.26 27.22 6.93
N PHE A 139 -3.22 26.39 6.73
CA PHE A 139 -3.22 25.30 5.75
C PHE A 139 -3.51 23.92 6.34
N ASP A 140 -3.62 23.82 7.68
CA ASP A 140 -3.87 22.59 8.42
C ASP A 140 -5.30 22.60 9.01
N THR A 141 -6.27 22.95 8.17
CA THR A 141 -7.69 23.10 8.56
C THR A 141 -8.45 21.78 8.59
N TYR A 142 -7.95 20.76 7.88
CA TYR A 142 -8.48 19.41 7.97
C TYR A 142 -8.05 18.78 9.30
N PRO A 143 -8.99 18.39 10.19
CA PRO A 143 -8.64 17.91 11.51
C PRO A 143 -7.77 16.65 11.40
N ALA A 144 -6.60 16.67 12.03
CA ALA A 144 -5.75 15.49 12.18
C ALA A 144 -6.49 14.46 13.04
N ARG A 145 -7.36 13.67 12.41
CA ARG A 145 -8.10 12.57 13.05
C ARG A 145 -7.19 11.40 13.39
N ASP A 146 -5.98 11.38 12.83
CA ASP A 146 -4.94 10.38 13.07
C ASP A 146 -3.74 11.02 13.78
N THR A 147 -3.30 10.37 14.85
CA THR A 147 -2.16 10.80 15.68
C THR A 147 -0.92 9.93 15.49
N SER A 148 -0.93 9.00 14.52
CA SER A 148 0.17 8.03 14.35
C SER A 148 1.52 8.71 14.13
N GLY A 149 1.59 9.80 13.36
CA GLY A 149 2.82 10.55 13.16
C GLY A 149 3.43 11.10 14.44
N GLN A 150 2.62 11.75 15.28
CA GLN A 150 3.07 12.24 16.57
C GLN A 150 3.46 11.10 17.51
N ARG A 151 2.66 10.03 17.55
CA ARG A 151 2.96 8.81 18.33
C ARG A 151 4.30 8.20 17.94
N ASN A 152 4.58 8.07 16.64
CA ASN A 152 5.84 7.54 16.12
C ASN A 152 7.03 8.40 16.54
N LEU A 153 6.90 9.72 16.41
CA LEU A 153 7.97 10.63 16.79
C LEU A 153 8.23 10.55 18.30
N LEU A 154 7.19 10.45 19.13
CA LEU A 154 7.33 10.26 20.58
C LEU A 154 7.94 8.90 20.95
N ALA A 155 7.75 7.87 20.12
CA ALA A 155 8.29 6.54 20.35
C ALA A 155 9.80 6.45 20.01
N MET A 156 10.35 7.35 19.19
CA MET A 156 11.77 7.35 18.83
C MET A 156 12.69 7.51 20.05
N THR A 157 13.85 6.86 19.99
CA THR A 157 14.96 7.14 20.91
C THR A 157 15.51 8.54 20.66
N GLU A 158 16.32 9.05 21.60
CA GLU A 158 16.98 10.36 21.45
C GLU A 158 17.83 10.42 20.18
N GLU A 159 18.58 9.36 19.87
CA GLU A 159 19.41 9.26 18.67
C GLU A 159 18.58 9.22 17.37
N GLN A 160 17.53 8.40 17.34
CA GLN A 160 16.60 8.33 16.20
C GLN A 160 15.96 9.70 15.94
N ARG A 161 15.52 10.38 17.00
CA ARG A 161 14.91 11.71 16.92
C ARG A 161 15.91 12.79 16.49
N ALA A 162 17.14 12.74 16.99
CA ALA A 162 18.19 13.68 16.58
C ALA A 162 18.49 13.55 15.07
N THR A 163 18.60 12.31 14.57
CA THR A 163 18.81 12.04 13.14
C THR A 163 17.63 12.52 12.29
N TRP A 164 16.40 12.26 12.76
CA TRP A 164 15.18 12.70 12.09
C TRP A 164 15.10 14.23 11.99
N ASN A 165 15.29 14.92 13.11
CA ASN A 165 15.24 16.39 13.15
C ASN A 165 16.34 17.01 12.28
N ALA A 166 17.58 16.52 12.38
CA ALA A 166 18.71 17.02 11.60
C ALA A 166 18.44 16.97 10.08
N PHE A 167 17.68 15.97 9.62
CA PHE A 167 17.30 15.87 8.21
C PHE A 167 16.22 16.89 7.81
N PHE A 168 15.18 17.04 8.64
CA PHE A 168 14.00 17.83 8.27
C PHE A 168 14.10 19.32 8.61
N ASP A 169 14.90 19.71 9.61
CA ASP A 169 14.94 21.09 10.11
C ASP A 169 15.39 22.10 9.05
N GLU A 170 16.41 21.78 8.24
CA GLU A 170 16.89 22.67 7.18
C GLU A 170 15.85 22.84 6.06
N ASP A 171 15.22 21.75 5.64
CA ASP A 171 14.20 21.78 4.59
C ASP A 171 12.93 22.49 5.06
N ASN A 172 12.56 22.34 6.34
CA ASN A 172 11.47 23.08 6.97
C ASN A 172 11.75 24.58 7.02
N ALA A 173 12.97 24.99 7.42
CA ALA A 173 13.36 26.39 7.42
C ALA A 173 13.33 27.01 6.02
N ARG A 174 13.75 26.25 5.00
CA ARG A 174 13.65 26.66 3.58
C ARG A 174 12.21 26.80 3.13
N PHE A 175 11.33 25.86 3.47
CA PHE A 175 9.91 25.95 3.16
C PHE A 175 9.26 27.22 3.73
N GLU A 176 9.52 27.53 4.99
CA GLU A 176 8.95 28.73 5.63
C GLU A 176 9.41 30.02 4.95
N ALA A 177 10.69 30.11 4.57
CA ALA A 177 11.23 31.27 3.88
C ALA A 177 10.66 31.50 2.46
N MET A 178 10.10 30.47 1.83
CA MET A 178 9.54 30.58 0.46
C MET A 178 8.14 31.19 0.43
N HIS A 179 7.41 31.19 1.55
CA HIS A 179 6.03 31.68 1.63
C HIS A 179 5.12 31.15 0.50
N LEU A 180 5.27 29.88 0.13
CA LEU A 180 4.50 29.26 -0.95
C LEU A 180 2.99 29.27 -0.67
N GLU A 181 2.21 29.46 -1.73
CA GLU A 181 0.74 29.45 -1.75
C GLU A 181 0.24 28.81 -3.06
N GLY A 182 -1.07 28.50 -3.11
CA GLY A 182 -1.73 27.98 -4.31
C GLY A 182 -1.02 26.75 -4.89
N ASP A 183 -0.88 26.71 -6.22
CA ASP A 183 -0.29 25.56 -6.91
C ASP A 183 1.19 25.38 -6.59
N ALA A 184 1.92 26.44 -6.22
CA ALA A 184 3.31 26.31 -5.81
C ALA A 184 3.43 25.55 -4.48
N LEU A 185 2.49 25.78 -3.55
CA LEU A 185 2.39 24.99 -2.31
C LEU A 185 2.03 23.54 -2.61
N VAL A 186 1.08 23.28 -3.51
CA VAL A 186 0.69 21.90 -3.91
C VAL A 186 1.89 21.14 -4.47
N ARG A 187 2.66 21.74 -5.39
CA ARG A 187 3.88 21.11 -5.94
C ARG A 187 4.91 20.80 -4.85
N TRP A 188 5.09 21.72 -3.90
CA TRP A 188 6.00 21.47 -2.78
C TRP A 188 5.50 20.31 -1.89
N LYS A 189 4.21 20.30 -1.54
CA LYS A 189 3.59 19.21 -0.77
C LYS A 189 3.77 17.87 -1.47
N TYR A 190 3.50 17.84 -2.78
CA TYR A 190 3.71 16.68 -3.65
C TYR A 190 5.16 16.16 -3.60
N GLN A 191 6.16 17.04 -3.79
CA GLN A 191 7.57 16.64 -3.74
C GLN A 191 7.94 16.04 -2.38
N ARG A 192 7.50 16.65 -1.28
CA ARG A 192 7.76 16.16 0.08
C ARG A 192 7.08 14.81 0.34
N TYR A 193 5.81 14.70 -0.02
CA TYR A 193 5.04 13.46 0.06
C TYR A 193 5.73 12.33 -0.70
N MET A 194 6.07 12.54 -1.97
CA MET A 194 6.64 11.49 -2.80
C MET A 194 8.03 11.06 -2.33
N LYS A 195 8.88 11.99 -1.88
CA LYS A 195 10.20 11.65 -1.31
C LYS A 195 10.07 10.78 -0.06
N ASN A 196 9.12 11.11 0.82
CA ASN A 196 8.83 10.33 2.02
C ASN A 196 8.25 8.95 1.67
N TYR A 197 7.26 8.90 0.77
CA TYR A 197 6.65 7.66 0.28
C TYR A 197 7.69 6.72 -0.34
N LEU A 198 8.49 7.21 -1.28
CA LEU A 198 9.53 6.44 -1.96
C LEU A 198 10.66 6.02 -1.01
N GLY A 199 11.00 6.85 -0.02
CA GLY A 199 11.93 6.49 1.04
C GLY A 199 11.44 5.30 1.89
N ALA A 200 10.14 5.27 2.21
CA ALA A 200 9.53 4.15 2.91
C ALA A 200 9.48 2.88 2.04
N ILE A 201 9.15 3.02 0.75
CA ILE A 201 9.20 1.92 -0.23
C ILE A 201 10.61 1.34 -0.35
N ARG A 202 11.65 2.19 -0.33
CA ARG A 202 13.04 1.71 -0.40
C ARG A 202 13.39 0.74 0.74
N GLY A 203 12.84 0.97 1.94
CA GLY A 203 12.98 0.02 3.04
C GLY A 203 12.34 -1.34 2.77
N VAL A 204 11.19 -1.36 2.08
CA VAL A 204 10.52 -2.60 1.65
C VAL A 204 11.33 -3.32 0.56
N ASP A 205 11.92 -2.59 -0.38
CA ASP A 205 12.80 -3.16 -1.42
C ASP A 205 14.04 -3.83 -0.80
N ASP A 206 14.70 -3.16 0.15
CA ASP A 206 15.82 -3.73 0.91
C ASP A 206 15.38 -4.98 1.71
N SER A 207 14.17 -4.97 2.30
CA SER A 207 13.59 -6.12 3.01
C SER A 207 13.37 -7.32 2.09
N VAL A 208 12.77 -7.12 0.92
CA VAL A 208 12.59 -8.16 -0.10
C VAL A 208 13.95 -8.74 -0.52
N GLY A 209 14.93 -7.87 -0.78
CA GLY A 209 16.30 -8.30 -1.10
C GLY A 209 16.93 -9.14 0.01
N THR A 210 16.72 -8.76 1.26
CA THR A 210 17.24 -9.48 2.44
C THR A 210 16.63 -10.86 2.57
N MET A 211 15.30 -10.99 2.42
CA MET A 211 14.59 -12.27 2.48
C MET A 211 14.99 -13.18 1.31
N LEU A 212 15.07 -12.67 0.09
CA LEU A 212 15.51 -13.47 -1.07
C LEU A 212 16.94 -13.98 -0.89
N ALA A 213 17.85 -13.12 -0.43
CA ALA A 213 19.23 -13.51 -0.15
C ALA A 213 19.32 -14.53 1.00
N TYR A 214 18.43 -14.48 1.98
CA TYR A 214 18.33 -15.51 3.02
C TYR A 214 17.90 -16.85 2.42
N LEU A 215 16.83 -16.89 1.62
CA LEU A 215 16.36 -18.12 0.98
C LEU A 215 17.45 -18.78 0.14
N ASP A 216 18.25 -18.00 -0.58
CA ASP A 216 19.40 -18.50 -1.35
C ASP A 216 20.47 -19.12 -0.43
N ARG A 217 20.86 -18.41 0.64
CA ARG A 217 21.88 -18.89 1.60
C ARG A 217 21.43 -20.14 2.36
N ALA A 218 20.15 -20.23 2.70
CA ALA A 218 19.56 -21.35 3.42
C ALA A 218 19.29 -22.56 2.51
N GLY A 219 19.49 -22.44 1.19
CA GLY A 219 19.18 -23.51 0.24
C GLY A 219 17.68 -23.76 0.04
N LEU A 220 16.83 -22.81 0.43
CA LEU A 220 15.37 -22.90 0.34
C LEU A 220 14.82 -22.30 -0.97
N ALA A 221 15.65 -21.55 -1.70
CA ALA A 221 15.21 -20.73 -2.82
C ALA A 221 14.56 -21.50 -3.96
N ASP A 222 14.98 -22.73 -4.23
CA ASP A 222 14.47 -23.56 -5.34
C ASP A 222 13.14 -24.24 -4.99
N ASP A 223 12.84 -24.42 -3.71
CA ASP A 223 11.63 -25.09 -3.20
C ASP A 223 10.62 -24.12 -2.56
N THR A 224 10.85 -22.80 -2.72
CA THR A 224 9.97 -21.76 -2.16
C THR A 224 9.28 -20.98 -3.27
N VAL A 225 7.95 -20.94 -3.23
CA VAL A 225 7.15 -19.98 -4.01
C VAL A 225 7.19 -18.63 -3.30
N VAL A 226 7.71 -17.60 -3.97
CA VAL A 226 7.72 -16.23 -3.42
C VAL A 226 6.65 -15.40 -4.12
N ILE A 227 5.76 -14.79 -3.33
CA ILE A 227 4.69 -13.93 -3.81
C ILE A 227 4.87 -12.55 -3.18
N TYR A 228 4.96 -11.52 -4.02
CA TYR A 228 4.95 -10.12 -3.60
C TYR A 228 3.66 -9.45 -4.08
N SER A 229 2.97 -8.78 -3.16
CA SER A 229 1.74 -8.02 -3.44
C SER A 229 1.60 -6.85 -2.47
N SER A 230 0.74 -5.90 -2.81
CA SER A 230 0.19 -4.92 -1.86
C SER A 230 -1.20 -5.36 -1.39
N ASP A 231 -1.75 -4.74 -0.34
CA ASP A 231 -3.15 -4.93 0.07
C ASP A 231 -4.15 -4.31 -0.91
N GLN A 232 -3.72 -3.23 -1.58
CA GLN A 232 -4.43 -2.47 -2.62
C GLN A 232 -3.43 -1.55 -3.35
N GLY A 233 -3.89 -0.77 -4.33
CA GLY A 233 -3.07 0.25 -5.02
C GLY A 233 -2.77 1.48 -4.15
N PHE A 234 -2.45 2.63 -4.74
CA PHE A 234 -2.36 3.91 -4.03
C PHE A 234 -2.26 5.07 -5.02
N PHE A 235 -2.95 6.18 -4.76
CA PHE A 235 -2.74 7.42 -5.53
C PHE A 235 -1.40 8.07 -5.14
N LEU A 236 -0.58 8.39 -6.13
CA LEU A 236 0.74 9.00 -5.94
C LEU A 236 0.75 10.45 -6.42
N GLY A 237 -0.34 11.17 -6.15
CA GLY A 237 -0.64 12.50 -6.68
C GLY A 237 -1.54 12.47 -7.92
N ASP A 238 -1.83 11.29 -8.45
CA ASP A 238 -2.81 11.12 -9.53
C ASP A 238 -4.17 11.63 -9.06
N HIS A 239 -4.86 12.37 -9.93
CA HIS A 239 -6.06 13.14 -9.62
C HIS A 239 -5.89 14.10 -8.43
N GLY A 240 -4.66 14.54 -8.14
CA GLY A 240 -4.35 15.38 -6.98
C GLY A 240 -4.52 14.67 -5.63
N TRP A 241 -4.63 13.35 -5.59
CA TRP A 241 -4.95 12.58 -4.39
C TRP A 241 -3.76 11.79 -3.79
N PHE A 242 -3.94 11.41 -2.53
CA PHE A 242 -3.25 10.30 -1.87
C PHE A 242 -4.33 9.36 -1.28
N ASP A 243 -3.96 8.21 -0.72
CA ASP A 243 -4.89 7.17 -0.23
C ASP A 243 -5.41 6.27 -1.37
N LYS A 244 -6.61 5.71 -1.20
CA LYS A 244 -7.18 4.64 -2.02
C LYS A 244 -8.70 4.70 -1.95
N ARG A 245 -9.39 3.55 -2.06
CA ARG A 245 -10.85 3.30 -1.90
C ARG A 245 -11.64 3.40 -3.18
N TRP A 246 -11.21 4.25 -4.10
CA TRP A 246 -11.84 4.36 -5.41
C TRP A 246 -11.55 3.13 -6.27
N MET A 247 -12.42 2.94 -7.27
CA MET A 247 -12.26 1.92 -8.31
C MET A 247 -11.38 2.41 -9.49
N TYR A 248 -10.83 3.63 -9.45
CA TYR A 248 -9.79 4.09 -10.39
C TYR A 248 -8.53 3.21 -10.33
N GLU A 249 -7.82 3.05 -11.45
CA GLU A 249 -6.78 2.03 -11.66
C GLU A 249 -5.65 2.15 -10.64
N GLU A 250 -5.21 3.35 -10.25
CA GLU A 250 -4.13 3.55 -9.29
C GLU A 250 -4.45 2.96 -7.92
N SER A 251 -5.72 3.02 -7.51
CA SER A 251 -6.22 2.48 -6.23
C SER A 251 -6.66 1.01 -6.35
N LEU A 252 -7.29 0.65 -7.48
CA LEU A 252 -7.83 -0.68 -7.75
C LEU A 252 -6.74 -1.72 -8.00
N ARG A 253 -5.72 -1.35 -8.78
CA ARG A 253 -4.73 -2.29 -9.30
C ARG A 253 -3.65 -2.57 -8.26
N MET A 254 -3.53 -3.84 -7.88
CA MET A 254 -2.48 -4.33 -6.99
C MET A 254 -1.27 -4.81 -7.81
N PRO A 255 -0.03 -4.54 -7.36
CA PRO A 255 1.11 -5.33 -7.83
C PRO A 255 0.90 -6.78 -7.39
N LEU A 256 1.17 -7.73 -8.28
CA LEU A 256 1.22 -9.17 -7.99
C LEU A 256 2.37 -9.78 -8.78
N ILE A 257 3.43 -10.17 -8.09
CA ILE A 257 4.64 -10.75 -8.67
C ILE A 257 4.86 -12.11 -8.00
N VAL A 258 5.06 -13.14 -8.82
CA VAL A 258 5.25 -14.51 -8.34
C VAL A 258 6.53 -15.10 -8.93
N ARG A 259 7.38 -15.66 -8.07
CA ARG A 259 8.53 -16.49 -8.42
C ARG A 259 8.25 -17.92 -7.97
N TRP A 260 8.12 -18.83 -8.92
CA TRP A 260 7.99 -20.26 -8.67
C TRP A 260 9.00 -21.03 -9.52
N PRO A 261 10.18 -21.35 -8.97
CA PRO A 261 11.23 -22.07 -9.69
C PRO A 261 10.73 -23.41 -10.25
N GLY A 262 11.14 -23.72 -11.48
CA GLY A 262 10.74 -24.95 -12.18
C GLY A 262 9.29 -24.97 -12.71
N VAL A 263 8.44 -24.01 -12.33
CA VAL A 263 7.03 -23.94 -12.75
C VAL A 263 6.76 -22.72 -13.63
N THR A 264 7.06 -21.52 -13.14
CA THR A 264 6.84 -20.28 -13.90
C THR A 264 8.04 -19.95 -14.77
N THR A 265 7.82 -19.74 -16.07
CA THR A 265 8.87 -19.25 -16.97
C THR A 265 9.28 -17.82 -16.56
N PRO A 266 10.58 -17.54 -16.32
CA PRO A 266 11.03 -16.20 -15.94
C PRO A 266 10.66 -15.13 -16.99
N GLY A 267 10.18 -13.98 -16.51
CA GLY A 267 9.79 -12.87 -17.38
C GLY A 267 8.36 -12.96 -17.95
N THR A 268 7.62 -14.04 -17.67
CA THR A 268 6.21 -14.16 -18.04
C THR A 268 5.38 -13.00 -17.51
N ARG A 269 4.47 -12.50 -18.35
CA ARG A 269 3.49 -11.47 -18.01
C ARG A 269 2.13 -11.91 -18.51
N THR A 270 1.09 -11.56 -17.76
CA THR A 270 -0.31 -11.81 -18.15
C THR A 270 -1.13 -10.54 -17.99
N ARG A 271 -2.12 -10.36 -18.87
CA ARG A 271 -3.16 -9.32 -18.79
C ARG A 271 -4.51 -9.89 -18.33
N LEU A 272 -4.56 -11.20 -18.06
CA LEU A 272 -5.77 -11.85 -17.58
C LEU A 272 -6.21 -11.28 -16.23
N MET A 273 -7.52 -11.15 -16.06
CA MET A 273 -8.15 -10.57 -14.90
C MET A 273 -7.99 -11.45 -13.65
N VAL A 274 -7.28 -10.95 -12.65
CA VAL A 274 -7.06 -11.61 -11.36
C VAL A 274 -7.54 -10.73 -10.21
N GLN A 275 -7.93 -11.35 -9.10
CA GLN A 275 -8.36 -10.65 -7.89
C GLN A 275 -7.70 -11.26 -6.65
N ASN A 276 -7.60 -10.48 -5.57
CA ASN A 276 -7.08 -10.94 -4.29
C ASN A 276 -7.79 -12.20 -3.72
N LEU A 277 -9.07 -12.39 -4.06
CA LEU A 277 -9.85 -13.60 -3.74
C LEU A 277 -9.38 -14.88 -4.46
N ASP A 278 -8.44 -14.78 -5.40
CA ASP A 278 -7.80 -15.91 -6.09
C ASP A 278 -6.62 -16.50 -5.30
N TYR A 279 -6.07 -15.72 -4.35
CA TYR A 279 -4.80 -16.06 -3.70
C TYR A 279 -4.93 -17.31 -2.84
N ALA A 280 -6.01 -17.44 -2.06
CA ALA A 280 -6.19 -18.57 -1.16
C ALA A 280 -6.29 -19.91 -1.91
N GLN A 281 -7.03 -19.97 -3.03
CA GLN A 281 -7.17 -21.16 -3.85
C GLN A 281 -5.87 -21.51 -4.56
N THR A 282 -5.10 -20.49 -4.95
CA THR A 282 -3.77 -20.66 -5.51
C THR A 282 -2.84 -21.31 -4.49
N LEU A 283 -2.82 -20.80 -3.26
CA LEU A 283 -2.00 -21.34 -2.18
C LEU A 283 -2.40 -22.78 -1.80
N LEU A 284 -3.70 -23.07 -1.76
CA LEU A 284 -4.21 -24.43 -1.53
C LEU A 284 -3.76 -25.40 -2.64
N GLU A 285 -3.88 -25.00 -3.91
CA GLU A 285 -3.47 -25.86 -5.02
C GLU A 285 -1.95 -26.06 -5.06
N ILE A 286 -1.16 -25.02 -4.76
CA ILE A 286 0.31 -25.14 -4.59
C ILE A 286 0.63 -26.20 -3.52
N ALA A 287 -0.12 -26.19 -2.40
CA ALA A 287 0.04 -27.15 -1.31
C ALA A 287 -0.56 -28.54 -1.59
N GLY A 288 -1.14 -28.77 -2.77
CA GLY A 288 -1.80 -30.05 -3.12
C GLY A 288 -3.13 -30.28 -2.38
N LEU A 289 -3.74 -29.22 -1.87
CA LEU A 289 -5.00 -29.26 -1.12
C LEU A 289 -6.19 -28.86 -2.02
N ALA A 290 -7.35 -29.46 -1.74
CA ALA A 290 -8.59 -29.06 -2.39
C ALA A 290 -9.09 -27.71 -1.85
N LYS A 291 -9.72 -26.91 -2.71
CA LYS A 291 -10.43 -25.70 -2.28
C LYS A 291 -11.68 -26.05 -1.48
N GLY A 292 -12.11 -25.13 -0.59
CA GLY A 292 -13.35 -25.26 0.16
C GLY A 292 -14.60 -24.84 -0.63
N ASP A 293 -15.75 -25.40 -0.24
CA ASP A 293 -17.09 -25.03 -0.74
C ASP A 293 -17.45 -23.63 -0.23
N GLY A 294 -17.36 -22.62 -1.09
CA GLY A 294 -17.63 -21.22 -0.73
C GLY A 294 -16.52 -20.26 -1.15
N MET A 295 -15.36 -20.76 -1.53
CA MET A 295 -14.31 -19.93 -2.12
C MET A 295 -14.72 -19.48 -3.54
N GLN A 296 -14.81 -18.17 -3.75
CA GLN A 296 -15.37 -17.57 -4.98
C GLN A 296 -14.34 -17.31 -6.08
N GLY A 297 -13.06 -17.26 -5.73
CA GLY A 297 -11.96 -17.11 -6.67
C GLY A 297 -11.54 -18.37 -7.39
N ARG A 298 -10.55 -18.22 -8.27
CA ARG A 298 -9.99 -19.25 -9.11
C ARG A 298 -8.48 -19.32 -8.87
N SER A 299 -7.96 -20.53 -8.77
CA SER A 299 -6.52 -20.72 -8.64
C SER A 299 -5.79 -20.13 -9.85
N LEU A 300 -4.67 -19.45 -9.57
CA LEU A 300 -3.78 -18.89 -10.57
C LEU A 300 -2.75 -19.91 -11.06
N VAL A 301 -2.71 -21.14 -10.52
CA VAL A 301 -1.71 -22.16 -10.88
C VAL A 301 -1.66 -22.44 -12.40
N PRO A 302 -2.79 -22.56 -13.14
CA PRO A 302 -2.74 -22.69 -14.60
C PRO A 302 -2.00 -21.52 -15.26
N LEU A 303 -2.28 -20.29 -14.84
CA LEU A 303 -1.64 -19.08 -15.36
C LEU A 303 -0.14 -19.06 -15.03
N LEU A 304 0.23 -19.52 -13.83
CA LEU A 304 1.63 -19.63 -13.40
C LEU A 304 2.42 -20.67 -14.19
N LYS A 305 1.75 -21.71 -14.72
CA LYS A 305 2.30 -22.70 -15.65
C LYS A 305 2.35 -22.22 -17.11
N GLY A 306 1.89 -21.00 -17.39
CA GLY A 306 1.82 -20.43 -18.74
C GLY A 306 0.60 -20.87 -19.53
N GLU A 307 -0.42 -21.42 -18.89
CA GLU A 307 -1.68 -21.78 -19.53
C GLU A 307 -2.59 -20.55 -19.67
N HIS A 308 -3.43 -20.57 -20.70
CA HIS A 308 -4.44 -19.54 -20.97
C HIS A 308 -5.81 -20.22 -21.06
N PRO A 309 -6.50 -20.42 -19.92
CA PRO A 309 -7.80 -21.09 -19.93
C PRO A 309 -8.84 -20.31 -20.75
N ASP A 310 -9.50 -20.98 -21.69
CA ASP A 310 -10.53 -20.38 -22.56
C ASP A 310 -11.73 -19.83 -21.77
N ASP A 311 -12.00 -20.41 -20.60
CA ASP A 311 -13.10 -20.04 -19.73
C ASP A 311 -12.68 -19.03 -18.65
N TRP A 312 -11.49 -18.41 -18.74
CA TRP A 312 -11.04 -17.43 -17.76
C TRP A 312 -11.99 -16.23 -17.69
N ARG A 313 -12.12 -15.62 -16.50
CA ARG A 313 -13.01 -14.46 -16.33
C ARG A 313 -12.57 -13.30 -17.24
N ASP A 314 -13.52 -12.65 -17.87
CA ASP A 314 -13.34 -11.47 -18.72
C ASP A 314 -13.50 -10.16 -17.92
N ALA A 315 -14.05 -10.25 -16.71
CA ALA A 315 -14.27 -9.11 -15.84
C ALA A 315 -14.00 -9.42 -14.35
N ILE A 316 -13.72 -8.36 -13.59
CA ILE A 316 -13.66 -8.37 -12.12
C ILE A 316 -14.76 -7.50 -11.54
N TYR A 317 -15.29 -7.91 -10.40
CA TYR A 317 -16.26 -7.15 -9.63
C TYR A 317 -15.59 -6.41 -8.46
N TYR A 318 -16.02 -5.18 -8.20
CA TYR A 318 -15.57 -4.36 -7.09
C TYR A 318 -16.76 -3.81 -6.30
N HIS A 319 -16.63 -3.73 -4.97
CA HIS A 319 -17.62 -3.09 -4.10
C HIS A 319 -16.94 -2.48 -2.87
N TYR A 320 -17.05 -1.16 -2.74
CA TYR A 320 -16.61 -0.38 -1.60
C TYR A 320 -17.78 0.05 -0.70
N HIS A 321 -17.64 -0.12 0.62
CA HIS A 321 -18.72 0.08 1.59
C HIS A 321 -18.47 1.16 2.65
N ALA A 322 -17.22 1.59 2.87
CA ALA A 322 -16.86 2.36 4.06
C ALA A 322 -17.21 3.85 3.92
N HIS A 323 -18.51 4.17 4.01
CA HIS A 323 -19.04 5.53 4.03
C HIS A 323 -20.30 5.62 4.93
N PRO A 324 -20.43 6.65 5.79
CA PRO A 324 -19.46 7.73 6.04
C PRO A 324 -18.23 7.23 6.82
N ALA A 325 -17.03 7.63 6.40
CA ALA A 325 -15.77 7.28 7.04
C ALA A 325 -14.67 8.30 6.70
N ILE A 326 -13.45 8.07 7.20
CA ILE A 326 -12.25 8.86 6.81
C ILE A 326 -12.10 8.90 5.28
N HIS A 327 -11.70 10.06 4.76
CA HIS A 327 -11.56 10.38 3.33
C HIS A 327 -12.87 10.56 2.55
N ASN A 328 -14.03 10.39 3.19
CA ASN A 328 -15.34 10.71 2.62
C ASN A 328 -15.64 10.12 1.23
N VAL A 329 -15.02 9.01 0.85
CA VAL A 329 -15.28 8.34 -0.43
C VAL A 329 -16.69 7.71 -0.38
N PRO A 330 -17.57 7.94 -1.37
CA PRO A 330 -18.91 7.37 -1.41
C PRO A 330 -18.87 5.86 -1.60
N ARG A 331 -19.93 5.17 -1.17
CA ARG A 331 -20.05 3.75 -1.50
C ARG A 331 -20.28 3.58 -3.00
N HIS A 332 -19.65 2.58 -3.58
CA HIS A 332 -19.77 2.29 -5.00
C HIS A 332 -19.49 0.83 -5.29
N CYS A 333 -20.00 0.37 -6.41
CA CYS A 333 -19.66 -0.92 -6.98
C CYS A 333 -19.44 -0.78 -8.48
N GLY A 334 -18.87 -1.80 -9.10
CA GLY A 334 -18.60 -1.74 -10.52
C GLY A 334 -17.99 -3.00 -11.08
N VAL A 335 -17.80 -2.97 -12.40
CA VAL A 335 -17.17 -4.04 -13.17
C VAL A 335 -16.02 -3.45 -13.97
N ARG A 336 -14.88 -4.14 -13.99
CA ARG A 336 -13.72 -3.82 -14.81
C ARG A 336 -13.40 -4.99 -15.73
N THR A 337 -13.35 -4.73 -17.03
CA THR A 337 -12.88 -5.66 -18.07
C THR A 337 -11.46 -5.29 -18.50
N GLU A 338 -10.91 -5.93 -19.55
CA GLU A 338 -9.58 -5.55 -20.06
C GLU A 338 -9.50 -4.11 -20.55
N ARG A 339 -10.60 -3.59 -21.12
CA ARG A 339 -10.65 -2.27 -21.73
C ARG A 339 -11.59 -1.30 -21.03
N TYR A 340 -12.73 -1.79 -20.56
CA TYR A 340 -13.79 -0.92 -20.04
C TYR A 340 -13.95 -1.04 -18.54
N LYS A 341 -14.34 0.07 -17.92
CA LYS A 341 -14.74 0.14 -16.51
C LYS A 341 -16.09 0.83 -16.38
N LEU A 342 -16.97 0.25 -15.56
CA LEU A 342 -18.27 0.83 -15.21
C LEU A 342 -18.38 0.89 -13.69
N ILE A 343 -18.69 2.08 -13.16
CA ILE A 343 -18.79 2.37 -11.73
C ILE A 343 -20.17 2.95 -11.45
N GLN A 344 -20.81 2.49 -10.37
CA GLN A 344 -22.07 3.01 -9.87
C GLN A 344 -21.89 3.57 -8.46
N PHE A 345 -22.19 4.86 -8.29
CA PHE A 345 -22.34 5.53 -7.00
C PHE A 345 -23.79 5.44 -6.54
N TYR A 346 -24.16 4.27 -6.02
CA TYR A 346 -25.56 3.90 -5.77
C TYR A 346 -26.28 4.73 -4.69
N GLN A 347 -25.57 5.60 -3.96
CA GLN A 347 -26.18 6.53 -3.02
C GLN A 347 -26.70 7.81 -3.69
N THR A 348 -26.13 8.19 -4.82
CA THR A 348 -26.52 9.36 -5.62
C THR A 348 -27.12 8.99 -6.97
N ASP A 349 -27.14 7.70 -7.32
CA ASP A 349 -27.58 7.17 -8.61
C ASP A 349 -26.77 7.75 -9.80
N GLU A 350 -25.50 8.06 -9.54
CA GLU A 350 -24.55 8.50 -10.57
C GLU A 350 -23.73 7.32 -11.07
N TRP A 351 -23.31 7.42 -12.34
CA TRP A 351 -22.56 6.40 -13.03
C TRP A 351 -21.34 7.01 -13.70
N GLU A 352 -20.27 6.22 -13.76
CA GLU A 352 -19.09 6.52 -14.54
C GLU A 352 -18.75 5.36 -15.46
N PHE A 353 -18.35 5.68 -16.69
CA PHE A 353 -17.87 4.72 -17.67
C PHE A 353 -16.57 5.21 -18.30
N TYR A 354 -15.55 4.36 -18.33
CA TYR A 354 -14.23 4.67 -18.88
C TYR A 354 -13.80 3.64 -19.91
N ASP A 355 -13.25 4.12 -21.04
CA ASP A 355 -12.52 3.34 -22.01
C ASP A 355 -11.01 3.47 -21.74
N LEU A 356 -10.45 2.52 -20.99
CA LEU A 356 -9.06 2.52 -20.52
C LEU A 356 -8.01 2.41 -21.64
N GLU A 357 -8.43 2.15 -22.88
CA GLU A 357 -7.53 2.21 -24.04
C GLU A 357 -7.31 3.66 -24.51
N HIS A 358 -8.36 4.48 -24.47
CA HIS A 358 -8.33 5.88 -24.93
C HIS A 358 -8.16 6.89 -23.79
N ASP A 359 -8.63 6.54 -22.60
CA ASP A 359 -8.57 7.33 -21.38
C ASP A 359 -8.02 6.47 -20.23
N PRO A 360 -6.72 6.14 -20.26
CA PRO A 360 -6.09 5.29 -19.24
C PRO A 360 -6.00 5.97 -17.87
N ASP A 361 -6.11 7.31 -17.83
CA ASP A 361 -6.05 8.13 -16.64
C ASP A 361 -7.45 8.42 -16.07
N GLU A 362 -8.53 7.88 -16.68
CA GLU A 362 -9.92 7.94 -16.17
C GLU A 362 -10.43 9.36 -15.87
N ILE A 363 -10.13 10.29 -16.77
CA ILE A 363 -10.47 11.71 -16.63
C ILE A 363 -11.83 12.02 -17.28
N ILE A 364 -12.21 11.27 -18.32
CA ILE A 364 -13.39 11.54 -19.15
C ILE A 364 -14.45 10.47 -18.88
N ASN A 365 -15.48 10.85 -18.12
CA ASN A 365 -16.65 10.00 -17.94
C ASN A 365 -17.49 9.93 -19.23
N ALA A 366 -17.47 8.80 -19.91
CA ALA A 366 -18.20 8.57 -21.16
C ALA A 366 -19.56 7.88 -20.96
N TYR A 367 -20.13 7.87 -19.74
CA TYR A 367 -21.39 7.16 -19.46
C TYR A 367 -22.58 7.70 -20.27
N ASP A 368 -22.64 9.01 -20.49
CA ASP A 368 -23.70 9.68 -21.25
C ASP A 368 -23.35 9.92 -22.73
N ASP A 369 -22.21 9.39 -23.22
CA ASP A 369 -21.79 9.50 -24.63
C ASP A 369 -22.43 8.37 -25.48
N PRO A 370 -23.39 8.70 -26.38
CA PRO A 370 -24.30 7.73 -27.01
C PRO A 370 -23.74 6.83 -28.13
#